data_AF-A0A7W6JBF4-F1
#
_entry.id   AF-A0A7W6JBF4-F1
#
_cell.length_a   1.000
_cell.length_b   1.000
_cell.length_c   1.000
_cell.angle_alpha   90.00
_cell.angle_beta   90.00
_cell.angle_gamma   90.00
#
_symmetry.space_group_name_H-M   'P 1'
#
loop_
_entity.id
_entity.type
_entity.pdbx_description
1 polymer ?
#
loop_
_entity_poly.entity_id
_entity_poly.type
_entity_poly.pdbx_seq_one_letter_code
_entity_poly.pdbx_strand_id
1 'polypeptide(L)'
;MVERCPACGFDFTRLNTGDGAAIFIMQIAGGIVVFGALFVMIAYNPPIWLLLLVTLPLVAGLSLGLMRPGKGVMIALQMRNRAGQAGHD
;
A
#
# COMPACT_ATOMS: atom_id res chain seq x y z
N MET A 1 -16.85 -11.35 -9.60
CA MET A 1 -16.73 -10.34 -8.52
C MET A 1 -18.07 -10.33 -7.79
N VAL A 2 -18.10 -10.78 -6.54
CA VAL A 2 -19.33 -10.75 -5.72
C VAL A 2 -19.35 -9.41 -5.02
N GLU A 3 -20.23 -8.51 -5.46
CA GLU A 3 -20.32 -7.14 -4.91
C GLU A 3 -21.01 -7.12 -3.55
N ARG A 4 -21.76 -8.18 -3.23
CA ARG A 4 -22.53 -8.29 -1.99
C ARG A 4 -22.43 -9.66 -1.34
N CYS A 5 -22.16 -9.70 -0.04
CA CYS A 5 -22.11 -10.97 0.69
C CYS A 5 -23.51 -11.60 0.74
N PRO A 6 -23.70 -12.86 0.31
CA PRO A 6 -25.00 -13.53 0.33
C PRO A 6 -25.48 -13.93 1.74
N ALA A 7 -24.57 -14.04 2.71
CA ALA A 7 -24.89 -14.41 4.08
C ALA A 7 -25.31 -13.21 4.97
N CYS A 8 -24.82 -12.01 4.67
CA CYS A 8 -25.04 -10.82 5.51
C CYS A 8 -25.38 -9.53 4.74
N GLY A 9 -25.51 -9.57 3.41
CA GLY A 9 -25.85 -8.40 2.59
C GLY A 9 -24.77 -7.33 2.50
N PHE A 10 -23.53 -7.63 2.88
CA PHE A 10 -22.44 -6.66 2.96
C PHE A 10 -21.97 -6.19 1.57
N ASP A 11 -22.00 -4.88 1.32
CA ASP A 11 -21.53 -4.27 0.07
C ASP A 11 -20.01 -4.01 0.10
N PHE A 12 -19.28 -4.70 -0.78
CA PHE A 12 -17.82 -4.64 -0.92
C PHE A 12 -17.32 -3.44 -1.73
N THR A 13 -18.20 -2.70 -2.41
CA THR A 13 -17.84 -1.55 -3.26
C THR A 13 -17.27 -0.40 -2.44
N ARG A 14 -17.79 -0.23 -1.21
CA ARG A 14 -17.33 0.79 -0.24
C ARG A 14 -15.95 0.50 0.35
N LEU A 15 -15.49 -0.75 0.27
CA LEU A 15 -14.18 -1.18 0.79
C LEU A 15 -13.02 -0.54 0.00
N ASN A 16 -13.29 -0.20 -1.26
CA ASN A 16 -12.33 0.28 -2.25
C ASN A 16 -12.27 1.83 -2.34
N THR A 17 -13.24 2.54 -1.75
CA THR A 17 -13.38 4.01 -1.87
C THR A 17 -12.36 4.78 -1.01
N GLY A 18 -11.60 4.12 -0.14
CA GLY A 18 -10.76 4.76 0.88
C GLY A 18 -9.29 4.35 0.89
N ASP A 19 -8.65 4.10 -0.25
CA ASP A 19 -7.26 3.63 -0.33
C ASP A 19 -6.18 4.70 0.02
N GLY A 20 -6.51 5.62 0.93
CA GLY A 20 -5.54 6.56 1.53
C GLY A 20 -4.39 5.84 2.23
N ALA A 21 -4.61 4.60 2.69
CA ALA A 21 -3.55 3.75 3.23
C ALA A 21 -2.53 3.35 2.16
N ALA A 22 -2.96 3.00 0.94
CA ALA A 22 -2.05 2.69 -0.16
C ALA A 22 -1.18 3.89 -0.53
N ILE A 23 -1.75 5.10 -0.55
CA ILE A 23 -1.00 6.34 -0.80
C ILE A 23 0.04 6.59 0.30
N PHE A 24 -0.34 6.42 1.57
CA PHE A 24 0.58 6.60 2.70
C PHE A 24 1.75 5.61 2.65
N ILE A 25 1.43 4.36 2.34
CA ILE A 25 2.38 3.27 2.13
C ILE A 25 3.35 3.60 0.98
N MET A 26 2.86 4.08 -0.16
CA MET A 26 3.68 4.45 -1.31
C MET A 26 4.57 5.66 -1.02
N GLN A 27 4.09 6.65 -0.27
CA GLN A 27 4.87 7.84 0.10
C GLN A 27 6.02 7.50 1.06
N ILE A 28 5.79 6.65 2.06
CA ILE A 28 6.86 6.19 2.96
C ILE A 28 7.88 5.34 2.19
N ALA A 29 7.41 4.38 1.40
CA ALA A 29 8.26 3.54 0.57
C ALA A 29 9.13 4.38 -0.39
N GLY A 30 8.49 5.26 -1.16
CA GLY A 30 9.17 6.15 -2.09
C GLY A 30 10.16 7.08 -1.38
N GLY A 31 9.78 7.64 -0.22
CA GLY A 31 10.66 8.46 0.60
C GLY A 31 11.93 7.72 0.99
N ILE A 32 11.81 6.52 1.59
CA ILE A 32 12.97 5.72 2.01
C ILE A 32 13.89 5.43 0.82
N VAL A 33 13.33 5.05 -0.33
CA VAL A 33 14.14 4.72 -1.50
C VAL A 33 14.82 5.96 -2.09
N VAL A 34 14.13 7.10 -2.19
CA VAL A 34 14.70 8.35 -2.71
C VAL A 34 15.76 8.92 -1.76
N PHE A 35 15.54 8.91 -0.45
CA PHE A 35 16.53 9.35 0.53
C PHE A 35 17.78 8.44 0.51
N GLY A 36 17.59 7.12 0.41
CA GLY A 36 18.70 6.17 0.25
C GLY A 36 19.45 6.38 -1.08
N ALA A 37 18.72 6.60 -2.17
CA ALA A 37 19.29 6.90 -3.48
C ALA A 37 20.14 8.17 -3.46
N LEU A 38 19.62 9.23 -2.85
CA LEU A 38 20.30 10.51 -2.72
C LEU A 38 21.55 10.40 -1.84
N PHE A 39 21.47 9.65 -0.74
CA PHE A 39 22.62 9.40 0.13
C PHE A 39 23.74 8.67 -0.62
N VAL A 40 23.41 7.63 -1.38
CA VAL A 40 24.37 6.88 -2.20
C VAL A 40 24.96 7.78 -3.30
N MET A 41 24.14 8.68 -3.88
CA MET A 41 24.61 9.64 -4.89
C MET A 41 25.65 10.62 -4.31
N ILE A 42 25.39 11.16 -3.12
CA ILE A 42 26.29 12.11 -2.45
C ILE A 42 27.57 11.43 -1.96
N ALA A 43 27.46 10.24 -1.36
CA ALA A 43 28.59 9.55 -0.75
C ALA A 43 29.54 8.91 -1.77
N TYR A 44 29.01 8.37 -2.88
CA TYR A 44 29.79 7.54 -3.80
C TYR A 44 29.91 8.11 -5.23
N ASN A 45 29.23 9.21 -5.56
CA ASN A 45 29.14 9.74 -6.94
C ASN A 45 28.97 8.65 -8.03
N PRO A 46 28.09 7.66 -7.84
CA PRO A 46 27.90 6.60 -8.83
C PRO A 46 27.29 7.17 -10.13
N PRO A 47 27.56 6.53 -11.28
CA PRO A 47 26.92 6.89 -12.53
C PRO A 47 25.40 6.75 -12.43
N ILE A 48 24.67 7.73 -12.99
CA ILE A 48 23.20 7.85 -12.88
C ILE A 48 22.47 6.58 -13.36
N TRP A 49 23.01 5.88 -14.37
CA TRP A 49 22.45 4.62 -14.85
C TRP A 49 22.42 3.52 -13.79
N LEU A 50 23.47 3.39 -12.97
CA LEU A 50 23.53 2.41 -11.89
C LEU A 50 22.52 2.75 -10.80
N LEU A 51 22.42 4.04 -10.47
CA LEU A 51 21.41 4.52 -9.52
C LEU A 51 20.01 4.17 -10.00
N LEU A 52 19.68 4.50 -11.25
CA LEU A 52 18.36 4.27 -11.83
C LEU A 52 18.03 2.77 -11.90
N LEU A 53 18.99 1.94 -12.30
CA LEU A 53 18.82 0.49 -12.44
C LEU A 53 18.65 -0.22 -11.09
N VAL A 54 19.20 0.31 -10.00
CA VAL A 54 19.01 -0.23 -8.64
C VAL A 54 17.76 0.33 -7.99
N THR A 55 17.52 1.63 -8.10
CA THR A 55 16.39 2.29 -7.42
C THR A 55 15.04 1.94 -8.04
N LEU A 56 14.93 1.82 -9.37
CA LEU A 56 13.68 1.41 -10.03
C LEU A 56 13.14 0.05 -9.56
N PRO A 57 13.91 -1.05 -9.60
CA PRO A 57 13.42 -2.34 -9.14
C PRO A 57 13.21 -2.36 -7.62
N LEU A 58 13.96 -1.56 -6.86
CA LEU A 58 13.79 -1.48 -5.41
C LEU A 58 12.47 -0.78 -5.05
N VAL A 59 12.14 0.33 -5.71
CA VAL A 59 10.81 0.99 -5.61
C VAL A 59 9.72 0.01 -6.05
N ALA A 60 9.84 -0.59 -7.23
CA ALA A 60 8.82 -1.48 -7.77
C ALA A 60 8.61 -2.71 -6.87
N GLY A 61 9.69 -3.29 -6.35
CA GLY A 61 9.66 -4.41 -5.41
C GLY A 61 9.00 -4.04 -4.09
N LEU A 62 9.32 -2.87 -3.52
CA LEU A 62 8.67 -2.39 -2.30
C LEU A 62 7.18 -2.14 -2.54
N SER A 63 6.81 -1.46 -3.63
CA SER A 63 5.42 -1.16 -3.97
C SER A 63 4.59 -2.44 -4.18
N LEU A 64 5.11 -3.40 -4.93
CA LEU A 64 4.44 -4.69 -5.17
C LEU A 64 4.39 -5.57 -3.92
N GLY A 65 5.48 -5.57 -3.13
CA GLY A 65 5.58 -6.30 -1.88
C GLY A 65 4.57 -5.82 -0.84
N LEU A 66 4.32 -4.51 -0.79
CA LEU A 66 3.45 -3.88 0.19
C LEU A 66 1.97 -3.85 -0.23
N MET A 67 1.70 -4.00 -1.52
CA MET A 67 0.36 -4.20 -2.07
C MET A 67 -0.28 -5.54 -1.63
N ARG A 68 0.54 -6.57 -1.35
CA ARG A 68 0.08 -7.86 -0.81
C ARG A 68 -0.50 -7.76 0.63
N PRO A 69 0.23 -7.24 1.63
CA PRO A 69 -0.30 -7.07 2.98
C PRO A 69 -1.33 -5.96 3.07
N GLY A 70 -1.22 -4.89 2.26
CA GLY A 70 -2.15 -3.76 2.29
C GLY A 70 -3.61 -4.18 2.04
N LYS A 71 -3.84 -5.04 1.05
CA LYS A 71 -5.20 -5.57 0.78
C LYS A 71 -5.74 -6.43 1.93
N GLY A 72 -4.91 -7.27 2.54
CA GLY A 72 -5.33 -8.14 3.65
C GLY A 72 -5.67 -7.37 4.93
N VAL A 73 -4.84 -6.39 5.28
CA VAL A 73 -5.02 -5.55 6.47
C VAL A 73 -6.25 -4.64 6.36
N MET A 74 -6.49 -4.07 5.17
CA MET A 74 -7.69 -3.27 4.90
C MET A 74 -8.98 -4.07 5.05
N ILE A 75 -9.02 -5.29 4.50
CA ILE A 75 -10.19 -6.16 4.64
C ILE A 75 -10.42 -6.50 6.12
N ALA A 76 -9.37 -6.86 6.86
CA ALA A 76 -9.48 -7.19 8.28
C ALA A 76 -9.95 -6.01 9.14
N LEU A 77 -9.44 -4.80 8.90
CA LEU A 77 -9.83 -3.59 9.63
C LEU A 77 -11.28 -3.18 9.35
N GLN A 78 -11.73 -3.29 8.11
CA GLN A 78 -13.11 -2.94 7.75
C GLN A 78 -14.12 -3.97 8.25
N MET A 79 -13.74 -5.25 8.30
CA MET A 79 -14.53 -6.29 8.98
C MET A 79 -14.64 -6.02 10.48
N ARG A 80 -13.54 -5.59 11.13
CA ARG A 80 -13.54 -5.28 12.57
C ARG A 80 -14.32 -4.01 12.91
N ASN A 81 -14.16 -2.94 12.14
CA ASN A 81 -14.87 -1.68 12.40
C ASN A 81 -16.38 -1.78 12.13
N ARG A 82 -16.83 -2.58 11.15
CA ARG A 82 -18.27 -2.79 10.91
C ARG A 82 -18.91 -3.78 11.87
N ALA A 83 -18.16 -4.73 12.45
CA ALA A 83 -18.66 -5.55 13.56
C ALA A 83 -19.02 -4.71 14.80
N GLY A 84 -18.43 -3.52 14.97
CA GLY A 84 -18.80 -2.55 16.02
C GLY A 84 -20.00 -1.66 15.68
N GLN A 85 -20.45 -1.61 14.43
CA GLN A 85 -21.62 -0.81 14.00
C GLN A 85 -22.90 -1.64 13.85
N ALA A 86 -22.83 -2.98 13.93
CA ALA A 86 -23.99 -3.88 13.86
C ALA A 86 -24.84 -3.94 15.16
N GLY A 87 -24.79 -2.88 15.98
CA GLY A 87 -25.50 -2.79 17.26
C GLY A 87 -26.37 -1.56 17.41
N HIS A 88 -26.66 -0.81 16.33
CA HIS A 88 -27.46 0.42 16.43
C HIS A 88 -28.43 0.64 15.24
N ASP A 89 -29.08 -0.43 14.82
CA ASP A 89 -30.33 -0.40 14.05
C ASP A 89 -31.18 -1.65 14.31
#